data_AF-A0A7Y5IEC6-F1
#
_entry.id   AF-A0A7Y5IEC6-F1
#
_cell.length_a   1.000
_cell.length_b   1.000
_cell.length_c   1.000
_cell.angle_alpha   90.00
_cell.angle_beta   90.00
_cell.angle_gamma   90.00
#
_symmetry.space_group_name_H-M   'P 1'
#
loop_
_entity.id
_entity.type
_entity.pdbx_description
1 polymer ?
#
loop_
_entity_poly.entity_id
_entity_poly.type
_entity_poly.pdbx_seq_one_letter_code
_entity_poly.pdbx_strand_id
1 'polypeptide(L)'
;MNKLLVILLVLTFAITAQEKKNAKEQPKPAVQEQKEEKKWEMKQYYLVLLKRGPVRNQDSASAAAIQKGHMENITRLYNEGKIDIAGPMMNDGDIRGIFVFNVATYEEVLALCNTDPAVKAGRLTMEILPWYAAKGSVLR
;
A
#
# COMPACT_ATOMS: atom_id res chain seq x y z
N MET A 1 83.09 -61.97 11.67
CA MET A 1 83.00 -63.13 12.58
C MET A 1 81.64 -63.11 13.28
N ASN A 2 80.92 -64.23 13.18
CA ASN A 2 79.72 -64.66 13.93
C ASN A 2 78.43 -63.81 13.86
N LYS A 3 77.21 -64.36 13.85
CA LYS A 3 76.61 -65.69 13.60
C LYS A 3 75.09 -65.43 13.51
N LEU A 4 74.44 -66.14 12.58
CA LEU A 4 73.04 -66.59 12.47
C LEU A 4 72.03 -66.30 13.63
N LEU A 5 70.80 -65.83 13.29
CA LEU A 5 69.52 -66.04 14.00
C LEU A 5 68.36 -65.63 13.05
N VAL A 6 67.52 -66.48 12.44
CA VAL A 6 66.39 -67.34 12.91
C VAL A 6 65.22 -66.58 13.57
N ILE A 7 64.22 -66.23 12.72
CA ILE A 7 62.76 -66.55 12.74
C ILE A 7 61.89 -66.31 14.02
N LEU A 8 60.64 -65.86 13.77
CA LEU A 8 59.38 -65.92 14.58
C LEU A 8 59.22 -64.88 15.72
N LEU A 9 58.05 -64.35 16.13
CA LEU A 9 56.61 -64.56 15.90
C LEU A 9 55.85 -63.36 16.53
N VAL A 10 54.78 -62.87 15.87
CA VAL A 10 53.50 -62.29 16.39
C VAL A 10 53.48 -61.49 17.71
N LEU A 11 52.89 -60.28 17.71
CA LEU A 11 51.65 -59.92 18.44
C LEU A 11 51.36 -58.40 18.36
N THR A 12 50.22 -58.08 17.73
CA THR A 12 49.24 -57.01 18.04
C THR A 12 49.70 -55.73 18.75
N PHE A 13 49.45 -54.55 18.15
CA PHE A 13 48.70 -53.47 18.82
C PHE A 13 48.29 -52.38 17.81
N ALA A 14 46.97 -52.13 17.76
CA ALA A 14 46.29 -50.89 17.36
C ALA A 14 46.69 -50.18 16.05
N ILE A 15 45.95 -50.53 14.98
CA ILE A 15 45.60 -49.57 13.91
C ILE A 15 44.59 -48.59 14.52
N THR A 16 44.96 -47.33 14.73
CA THR A 16 44.01 -46.19 14.63
C THR A 16 44.77 -44.89 14.39
N ALA A 17 44.81 -44.45 13.14
CA ALA A 17 44.74 -43.04 12.76
C ALA A 17 44.55 -42.99 11.24
N GLN A 18 43.34 -43.29 10.79
CA GLN A 18 42.91 -42.89 9.44
C GLN A 18 42.90 -41.37 9.39
N GLU A 19 43.76 -40.81 8.55
CA GLU A 19 43.58 -39.48 7.98
C GLU A 19 42.18 -39.40 7.36
N LYS A 20 41.33 -38.56 7.94
CA LYS A 20 40.03 -38.22 7.35
C LYS A 20 40.28 -37.48 6.04
N LYS A 21 40.04 -38.19 4.94
CA LYS A 21 39.99 -37.67 3.59
C LYS A 21 39.07 -36.45 3.49
N ASN A 22 39.65 -35.34 3.06
CA ASN A 22 38.95 -34.20 2.47
C ASN A 22 38.22 -34.66 1.20
N ALA A 23 36.90 -34.83 1.27
CA ALA A 23 36.02 -34.77 0.11
C ALA A 23 35.20 -33.49 0.25
N LYS A 24 35.57 -32.46 -0.52
CA LYS A 24 34.79 -31.23 -0.62
C LYS A 24 33.46 -31.56 -1.29
N GLU A 25 32.39 -31.52 -0.50
CA GLU A 25 31.03 -31.48 -1.01
C GLU A 25 30.87 -30.18 -1.83
N GLN A 26 30.61 -30.30 -3.14
CA GLN A 26 30.37 -29.13 -3.96
C GLN A 26 29.02 -28.53 -3.56
N PRO A 27 28.94 -27.22 -3.27
CA PRO A 27 27.66 -26.60 -2.99
C PRO A 27 26.79 -26.66 -4.24
N LYS A 28 25.60 -27.25 -4.10
CA LYS A 28 24.52 -27.23 -5.09
C LYS A 28 24.28 -25.76 -5.47
N PRO A 29 24.22 -25.39 -6.77
CA PRO A 29 24.02 -23.99 -7.14
C PRO A 29 22.74 -23.51 -6.49
N ALA A 30 22.86 -22.45 -5.67
CA ALA A 30 21.71 -21.75 -5.15
C ALA A 30 20.94 -21.21 -6.36
N VAL A 31 19.83 -21.87 -6.68
CA VAL A 31 18.81 -21.26 -7.53
C VAL A 31 18.35 -20.06 -6.74
N GLN A 32 18.84 -18.88 -7.10
CA GLN A 32 18.34 -17.63 -6.59
C GLN A 32 16.89 -17.56 -7.04
N GLU A 33 15.99 -17.82 -6.10
CA GLU A 33 14.56 -17.64 -6.29
C GLU A 33 14.35 -16.16 -6.58
N GLN A 34 14.29 -15.80 -7.86
CA GLN A 34 14.01 -14.44 -8.28
C GLN A 34 12.58 -14.14 -7.84
N LYS A 35 12.42 -13.40 -6.73
CA LYS A 35 11.14 -12.85 -6.33
C LYS A 35 10.64 -11.99 -7.48
N GLU A 36 9.61 -12.48 -8.15
CA GLU A 36 8.93 -11.74 -9.20
C GLU A 36 8.42 -10.42 -8.61
N GLU A 37 9.00 -9.29 -9.02
CA GLU A 37 8.57 -7.98 -8.56
C GLU A 37 7.16 -7.72 -9.08
N LYS A 38 6.18 -7.62 -8.17
CA LYS A 38 4.80 -7.31 -8.53
C LYS A 38 4.74 -5.93 -9.17
N LYS A 39 4.59 -5.90 -10.50
CA LYS A 39 4.39 -4.67 -11.27
C LYS A 39 2.97 -4.16 -11.05
N TRP A 40 2.86 -2.90 -10.66
CA TRP A 40 1.57 -2.22 -10.50
C TRP A 40 1.30 -1.32 -11.71
N GLU A 41 0.08 -1.41 -12.26
CA GLU A 41 -0.40 -0.38 -13.19
C GLU A 41 -0.68 0.89 -12.37
N MET A 42 0.06 1.96 -12.65
CA MET A 42 -0.12 3.24 -11.97
C MET A 42 -0.98 4.16 -12.83
N LYS A 43 -1.86 4.94 -12.19
CA LYS A 43 -2.62 5.99 -12.89
C LYS A 43 -2.86 7.20 -12.00
N GLN A 44 -3.26 8.30 -12.63
CA GLN A 44 -3.69 9.50 -11.92
C GLN A 44 -5.13 9.36 -11.41
N TYR A 45 -5.33 9.88 -10.21
CA TYR A 45 -6.57 10.12 -9.50
C TYR A 45 -6.58 11.58 -9.03
N TYR A 46 -7.67 12.01 -8.40
CA TYR A 46 -7.70 13.31 -7.72
C TYR A 46 -8.05 13.13 -6.24
N LEU A 47 -7.11 13.48 -5.37
CA LEU A 47 -7.34 13.63 -3.94
C LEU A 47 -7.97 15.00 -3.70
N VAL A 48 -9.15 15.02 -3.09
CA VAL A 48 -9.82 16.28 -2.74
C VAL A 48 -9.92 16.39 -1.23
N LEU A 49 -9.36 17.46 -0.68
CA LEU A 49 -9.48 17.81 0.73
C LEU A 49 -10.67 18.76 0.89
N LEU A 50 -11.67 18.31 1.64
CA LEU A 50 -12.81 19.12 2.02
C LEU A 50 -12.36 19.97 3.20
N LYS A 51 -12.32 21.29 3.03
CA LYS A 51 -11.95 22.23 4.09
C LYS A 51 -13.17 22.95 4.64
N ARG A 52 -13.06 23.42 5.88
CA ARG A 52 -14.05 24.29 6.52
C ARG A 52 -14.25 25.54 5.66
N GLY A 53 -15.47 25.75 5.20
CA GLY A 53 -15.82 26.93 4.42
C GLY A 53 -16.14 28.16 5.29
N PRO A 54 -16.13 29.37 4.71
CA PRO A 54 -16.31 30.63 5.42
C PRO A 54 -17.75 30.90 5.84
N VAL A 55 -18.76 30.22 5.26
CA VAL A 55 -20.19 30.49 5.51
C VAL A 55 -20.81 29.33 6.28
N ARG A 56 -20.97 29.50 7.60
CA ARG A 56 -21.47 28.46 8.52
C ARG A 56 -22.58 28.93 9.48
N ASN A 57 -23.17 30.08 9.21
CA ASN A 57 -24.21 30.72 10.03
C ASN A 57 -25.64 30.24 9.72
N GLN A 58 -25.82 29.17 8.95
CA GLN A 58 -27.14 28.62 8.65
C GLN A 58 -27.79 28.04 9.92
N ASP A 59 -29.10 28.17 10.04
CA ASP A 59 -29.89 27.54 11.10
C ASP A 59 -29.82 26.00 11.04
N SER A 60 -30.29 25.33 12.09
CA SER A 60 -30.21 23.88 12.22
C SER A 60 -30.94 23.13 11.10
N ALA A 61 -32.11 23.61 10.64
CA ALA A 61 -32.88 22.98 9.58
C ALA A 61 -32.16 23.13 8.23
N SER A 62 -31.69 24.33 7.92
CA SER A 62 -30.89 24.62 6.72
C SER A 62 -29.59 23.81 6.70
N ALA A 63 -28.88 23.73 7.83
CA ALA A 63 -27.66 22.95 7.95
C ALA A 63 -27.90 21.44 7.74
N ALA A 64 -29.00 20.91 8.28
CA ALA A 64 -29.38 19.51 8.09
C ALA A 64 -29.76 19.21 6.62
N ALA A 65 -30.50 20.11 5.97
CA ALA A 65 -30.85 19.97 4.56
C ALA A 65 -29.60 19.98 3.66
N ILE A 66 -28.65 20.89 3.90
CA ILE A 66 -27.38 20.92 3.17
C ILE A 66 -26.58 19.64 3.40
N GLN A 67 -26.50 19.15 4.64
CA GLN A 67 -25.79 17.91 4.94
C GLN A 67 -26.44 16.70 4.24
N LYS A 68 -27.77 16.62 4.20
CA LYS A 68 -28.49 15.57 3.46
C LYS A 68 -28.16 15.62 1.96
N GLY A 69 -28.21 16.80 1.36
CA GLY A 69 -27.86 16.99 -0.05
C GLY A 69 -26.39 16.66 -0.36
N HIS A 70 -25.48 16.97 0.56
CA HIS A 70 -24.07 16.56 0.47
C HIS A 70 -23.92 15.04 0.41
N MET A 71 -24.59 14.31 1.31
CA MET A 71 -24.57 12.84 1.30
C MET A 71 -25.20 12.26 0.03
N GLU A 72 -26.33 12.79 -0.42
CA GLU A 72 -26.98 12.36 -1.68
C GLU A 72 -26.06 12.58 -2.89
N ASN A 73 -25.32 13.69 -2.92
CA ASN A 73 -24.35 13.96 -3.97
C ASN A 73 -23.20 12.94 -3.96
N ILE A 74 -22.64 12.60 -2.79
CA ILE A 74 -21.60 11.57 -2.67
C ILE A 74 -22.13 10.23 -3.17
N THR A 75 -23.33 9.82 -2.74
CA THR A 75 -23.95 8.56 -3.18
C THR A 75 -24.15 8.52 -4.69
N ARG A 76 -24.64 9.61 -5.29
CA ARG A 76 -24.78 9.73 -6.74
C ARG A 76 -23.44 9.56 -7.45
N LEU A 77 -22.41 10.30 -7.03
CA LEU A 77 -21.07 10.23 -7.62
C LEU A 77 -20.43 8.85 -7.48
N TYR A 78 -20.69 8.16 -6.36
CA TYR A 78 -20.21 6.79 -6.14
C TYR A 78 -20.88 5.81 -7.11
N ASN A 79 -22.21 5.89 -7.25
CA ASN A 79 -22.97 5.05 -8.18
C ASN A 79 -22.60 5.32 -9.65
N GLU A 80 -22.20 6.54 -9.98
CA GLU A 80 -21.69 6.93 -11.31
C GLU A 80 -20.22 6.49 -11.53
N GLY A 81 -19.55 5.90 -10.53
CA GLY A 81 -18.16 5.47 -10.61
C GLY A 81 -17.14 6.63 -10.65
N LYS A 82 -17.53 7.82 -10.18
CA LYS A 82 -16.70 9.03 -10.21
C LYS A 82 -15.84 9.18 -8.96
N ILE A 83 -16.33 8.72 -7.81
CA ILE A 83 -15.63 8.75 -6.52
C ILE A 83 -15.48 7.32 -5.99
N ASP A 84 -14.25 6.92 -5.68
CA ASP A 84 -13.95 5.57 -5.18
C ASP A 84 -13.92 5.54 -3.65
N ILE A 85 -13.52 6.64 -3.00
CA ILE A 85 -13.42 6.76 -1.53
C ILE A 85 -13.96 8.12 -1.10
N ALA A 86 -14.82 8.12 -0.08
CA ALA A 86 -15.33 9.32 0.57
C ALA A 86 -15.45 9.11 2.08
N GLY A 87 -15.00 10.07 2.89
CA GLY A 87 -15.17 9.98 4.33
C GLY A 87 -14.85 11.28 5.09
N PRO A 88 -15.43 11.46 6.29
CA PRO A 88 -15.11 12.58 7.15
C PRO A 88 -13.76 12.39 7.84
N MET A 89 -13.12 13.50 8.20
CA MET A 89 -12.06 13.47 9.21
C MET A 89 -12.68 13.31 10.59
N MET A 90 -12.05 12.52 11.45
CA MET A 90 -12.56 12.25 12.81
C MET A 90 -12.17 13.32 13.83
N ASN A 91 -11.49 14.39 13.41
CA ASN A 91 -11.06 15.48 14.26
C ASN A 91 -11.79 16.79 13.93
N ASP A 92 -11.61 17.80 14.78
CA ASP A 92 -12.22 19.11 14.61
C ASP A 92 -11.39 20.12 13.81
N GLY A 93 -10.38 19.63 13.08
CA GLY A 93 -9.48 20.46 12.28
C GLY A 93 -10.15 21.13 11.07
N ASP A 94 -9.33 21.85 10.32
CA ASP A 94 -9.78 22.58 9.13
C ASP A 94 -10.15 21.65 7.98
N ILE A 95 -9.47 20.50 7.86
CA ILE A 95 -9.86 19.44 6.92
C ILE A 95 -11.02 18.67 7.55
N ARG A 96 -12.16 18.68 6.87
CA ARG A 96 -13.42 18.08 7.29
C ARG A 96 -13.66 16.70 6.68
N GLY A 97 -13.01 16.40 5.57
CA GLY A 97 -13.13 15.11 4.89
C GLY A 97 -12.18 14.97 3.72
N ILE A 98 -12.16 13.76 3.17
CA ILE A 98 -11.35 13.37 2.02
C ILE A 98 -12.24 12.69 0.99
N PHE A 99 -12.08 13.08 -0.27
CA PHE A 99 -12.58 12.36 -1.44
C PHE A 99 -11.43 11.87 -2.32
N VAL A 100 -11.58 10.71 -2.94
CA VAL A 100 -10.69 10.21 -4.00
C VAL A 100 -11.51 9.99 -5.26
N PHE A 101 -11.33 10.88 -6.24
CA PHE A 101 -12.00 10.80 -7.53
C PHE A 101 -11.20 9.98 -8.55
N ASN A 102 -11.95 9.22 -9.35
CA ASN A 102 -11.48 8.42 -10.47
C ASN A 102 -12.04 9.01 -11.76
N VAL A 103 -11.45 10.13 -12.18
CA VAL A 103 -11.84 10.88 -13.38
C VAL A 103 -10.60 11.26 -14.18
N ALA A 104 -10.78 11.62 -15.45
CA ALA A 104 -9.66 11.79 -16.37
C ALA A 104 -8.97 13.16 -16.26
N THR A 105 -9.70 14.21 -15.88
CA THR A 105 -9.24 15.60 -15.98
C THR A 105 -9.54 16.41 -14.73
N TYR A 106 -8.80 17.51 -14.56
CA TYR A 106 -8.97 18.43 -13.45
C TYR A 106 -10.31 19.17 -13.56
N GLU A 107 -10.68 19.54 -14.78
CA GLU A 107 -11.92 20.22 -15.12
C GLU A 107 -13.14 19.38 -14.74
N GLU A 108 -13.07 18.06 -14.96
CA GLU A 108 -14.13 17.13 -14.57
C GLU A 108 -14.29 17.06 -13.05
N VAL A 109 -13.21 16.84 -12.27
CA VAL A 109 -13.32 16.82 -10.81
C VAL A 109 -13.78 18.16 -10.25
N LEU A 110 -13.32 19.28 -10.81
CA LEU A 110 -13.79 20.61 -10.41
C LEU A 110 -15.29 20.78 -10.65
N ALA A 111 -15.78 20.38 -11.83
CA ALA A 111 -17.21 20.43 -12.15
C ALA A 111 -18.04 19.56 -11.19
N LEU A 112 -17.57 18.35 -10.88
CA LEU A 112 -18.24 17.44 -9.94
C LEU A 112 -18.23 17.98 -8.51
N CYS A 113 -17.11 18.53 -8.03
CA CYS A 113 -17.03 19.20 -6.73
C CYS A 113 -18.04 20.36 -6.62
N ASN A 114 -18.22 21.13 -7.70
CA ASN A 114 -19.17 22.24 -7.75
C ASN A 114 -20.65 21.79 -7.75
N THR A 115 -20.95 20.49 -7.87
CA THR A 115 -22.32 19.98 -7.72
C THR A 115 -22.78 19.87 -6.26
N ASP A 116 -21.83 19.82 -5.32
CA ASP A 116 -22.06 19.56 -3.89
C ASP A 116 -22.81 20.72 -3.19
N PRO A 117 -23.99 20.49 -2.58
CA PRO A 117 -24.72 21.50 -1.83
C PRO A 117 -23.92 22.16 -0.71
N ALA A 118 -23.00 21.44 -0.05
CA ALA A 118 -22.16 21.99 1.00
C ALA A 118 -21.11 22.97 0.46
N VAL A 119 -20.63 22.75 -0.77
CA VAL A 119 -19.72 23.67 -1.48
C VAL A 119 -20.50 24.89 -1.96
N LYS A 120 -21.65 24.70 -2.62
CA LYS A 120 -22.51 25.79 -3.10
C LYS A 120 -22.95 26.73 -1.97
N ALA A 121 -23.23 26.18 -0.79
CA ALA A 121 -23.61 26.96 0.38
C ALA A 121 -22.42 27.64 1.09
N GLY A 122 -21.18 27.45 0.62
CA GLY A 122 -19.97 27.98 1.24
C GLY A 122 -19.64 27.36 2.61
N ARG A 123 -20.29 26.25 2.99
CA ARG A 123 -20.02 25.52 4.24
C ARG A 123 -18.72 24.71 4.15
N LEU A 124 -18.34 24.31 2.94
CA LEU A 124 -17.10 23.63 2.60
C LEU A 124 -16.42 24.33 1.42
N THR A 125 -15.10 24.24 1.37
CA THR A 125 -14.28 24.58 0.20
C THR A 125 -13.47 23.36 -0.20
N MET A 126 -13.10 23.24 -1.47
CA MET A 126 -12.40 22.07 -2.00
C MET A 126 -10.97 22.44 -2.40
N GLU A 127 -9.98 21.69 -1.92
CA GLU A 127 -8.63 21.68 -2.48
C GLU A 127 -8.44 20.41 -3.30
N ILE A 128 -8.16 20.55 -4.60
CA ILE A 128 -8.07 19.44 -5.55
C ILE A 128 -6.60 19.20 -5.89
N LEU A 129 -6.12 17.98 -5.64
CA LEU A 129 -4.72 17.58 -5.81
C LEU A 129 -4.64 16.39 -6.78
N PRO A 130 -3.93 16.50 -7.92
CA PRO A 130 -3.58 15.34 -8.72
C PRO A 130 -2.78 14.35 -7.88
N TRP A 131 -3.16 13.08 -7.88
CA TRP A 131 -2.54 12.06 -7.06
C TRP A 131 -2.28 10.80 -7.88
N TYR A 132 -1.04 10.31 -7.86
CA TYR A 132 -0.63 9.13 -8.62
C TYR A 132 -0.59 7.89 -7.71
N ALA A 133 -1.35 6.86 -8.05
CA ALA A 133 -1.49 5.67 -7.22
C ALA A 133 -1.64 4.40 -8.07
N ALA A 134 -1.36 3.25 -7.45
CA ALA A 134 -1.60 1.95 -8.07
C ALA A 134 -3.09 1.73 -8.27
N LYS A 135 -3.47 1.34 -9.49
CA LYS A 135 -4.85 1.04 -9.85
C LYS A 135 -5.36 -0.16 -9.06
N GLY A 136 -6.58 -0.03 -8.53
CA GLY A 136 -7.23 -1.08 -7.73
C GLY A 136 -6.72 -1.20 -6.29
N SER A 137 -6.01 -0.19 -5.78
CA SER A 137 -5.65 -0.13 -4.36
C SER A 137 -6.90 -0.09 -3.46
N VAL A 138 -6.86 -0.81 -2.34
CA VAL A 138 -7.93 -0.86 -1.33
C VAL A 138 -7.34 -0.70 0.07
N LEU A 139 -8.14 -0.17 0.99
CA LEU A 139 -7.85 -0.21 2.42
C LEU A 139 -7.91 -1.67 2.90
N ARG A 140 -7.06 -2.05 3.87
CA ARG A 140 -6.98 -3.41 4.42
C ARG A 140 -7.50 -3.46 5.84
#